data_AF-A0A7J6A646-F1
#
_entry.id   AF-A0A7J6A646-F1
#
_cell.length_a   1.000
_cell.length_b   1.000
_cell.length_c   1.000
_cell.angle_alpha   90.00
_cell.angle_beta   90.00
_cell.angle_gamma   90.00
#
_symmetry.space_group_name_H-M   'P 1'
#
loop_
_entity.id
_entity.type
_entity.pdbx_description
1 polymer ?
#
loop_
_entity_poly.entity_id
_entity_poly.type
_entity_poly.pdbx_seq_one_letter_code
_entity_poly.pdbx_strand_id
1 'polypeptide(L)'
;MSKNKAVGYKGAYGYQKRRDGEGRSCVRFRCSLTNTILDVLRQRPGWVEVKEDGEWDFNWCDVGWLRENFDHTYMEEHVRICHFRNHYELTRKNLLVKNLKRHRKTLDREAGRLEAAKCDFFPRTFELPSEYHLFVEEFKRSPGNIWIMKPGSIKPFQLHTEIHVILY
;
A
#
# COMPACT_ATOMS: atom_id res chain seq x y z
N MET A 1 10.79 20.58 65.79
CA MET A 1 9.75 20.50 64.75
C MET A 1 10.42 20.40 63.38
N SER A 2 9.91 19.50 62.55
CA SER A 2 10.53 19.00 61.30
C SER A 2 10.54 19.99 60.12
N LYS A 3 11.55 19.75 59.28
CA LYS A 3 11.87 20.19 57.91
C LYS A 3 10.65 20.42 56.98
N ASN A 4 10.77 21.36 56.03
CA ASN A 4 10.93 20.99 54.61
C ASN A 4 11.28 22.16 53.67
N LYS A 5 12.29 21.90 52.83
CA LYS A 5 12.67 22.64 51.62
C LYS A 5 11.65 22.35 50.51
N ALA A 6 11.18 23.38 49.80
CA ALA A 6 10.48 23.20 48.53
C ALA A 6 11.49 23.14 47.38
N VAL A 7 11.39 22.07 46.62
CA VAL A 7 12.26 21.65 45.51
C VAL A 7 11.86 22.40 44.24
N GLY A 8 12.82 23.08 43.60
CA GLY A 8 12.65 23.63 42.26
C GLY A 8 12.64 22.51 41.23
N TYR A 9 11.49 22.27 40.60
CA TYR A 9 11.37 21.33 39.50
C TYR A 9 11.51 22.07 38.16
N LYS A 10 12.67 21.93 37.52
CA LYS A 10 12.86 22.29 36.10
C LYS A 10 12.13 21.24 35.26
N GLY A 11 10.94 21.58 34.76
CA GLY A 11 10.29 20.83 33.69
C GLY A 11 10.94 21.17 32.35
N ALA A 12 11.89 20.34 31.92
CA ALA A 12 12.56 20.47 30.63
C ALA A 12 11.88 19.58 29.59
N TYR A 13 10.67 19.94 29.16
CA TYR A 13 10.08 19.49 27.90
C TYR A 13 9.25 20.63 27.32
N GLY A 14 9.95 21.68 26.89
CA GLY A 14 9.35 22.72 26.07
C GLY A 14 9.05 22.13 24.70
N TYR A 15 7.79 21.86 24.41
CA TYR A 15 7.30 21.64 23.05
C TYR A 15 7.53 22.94 22.26
N GLN A 16 8.66 23.03 21.56
CA GLN A 16 8.88 24.09 20.60
C GLN A 16 8.01 23.81 19.39
N LYS A 17 6.81 24.41 19.37
CA LYS A 17 6.00 24.56 18.16
C LYS A 17 6.88 25.25 17.11
N ARG A 18 7.40 24.47 16.15
CA ARG A 18 8.18 25.01 15.03
C ARG A 18 7.31 26.03 14.30
N ARG A 19 7.87 27.21 14.04
CA ARG A 19 7.20 28.23 13.22
C ARG A 19 7.07 27.67 11.81
N ASP A 20 5.88 27.81 11.23
CA ASP A 20 5.47 27.32 9.89
C ASP A 20 6.22 28.01 8.72
N GLY A 21 7.55 28.17 8.80
CA GLY A 21 8.32 28.93 7.82
C GLY A 21 9.83 28.64 7.76
N GLU A 22 10.41 27.87 8.69
CA GLU A 22 11.77 27.35 8.52
C GLU A 22 11.70 26.02 7.77
N GLY A 23 11.62 26.09 6.44
CA GLY A 23 11.76 24.91 5.59
C GLY A 23 13.08 24.22 5.93
N ARG A 24 13.04 22.92 6.24
CA ARG A 24 14.26 22.11 6.44
C ARG A 24 15.18 22.35 5.24
N SER A 25 16.42 22.78 5.50
CA SER A 25 17.39 23.18 4.47
C SER A 25 17.79 22.04 3.53
N CYS A 26 17.52 20.80 3.93
CA CYS A 26 17.71 19.60 3.12
C CYS A 26 16.66 18.52 3.48
N VAL A 27 16.37 17.65 2.52
CA VAL A 27 15.54 16.45 2.70
C VAL A 27 16.44 15.30 3.08
N ARG A 28 16.20 14.71 4.25
CA ARG A 28 16.94 13.53 4.71
C ARG A 28 16.23 12.27 4.24
N PHE A 29 16.91 11.43 3.46
CA PHE A 29 16.31 10.22 2.91
C PHE A 29 16.97 8.94 3.41
N ARG A 30 16.17 7.87 3.47
CA ARG A 30 16.61 6.47 3.57
C ARG A 30 16.23 5.74 2.29
N CYS A 31 17.07 4.79 1.88
CA CYS A 31 16.79 3.91 0.75
C CYS A 31 17.30 2.51 1.08
N SER A 32 16.41 1.52 1.19
CA SER A 32 16.82 0.14 1.48
C SER A 32 17.45 -0.57 0.27
N LEU A 33 17.34 0.02 -0.92
CA LEU A 33 17.77 -0.57 -2.18
C LEU A 33 19.10 0.04 -2.64
N THR A 34 20.03 -0.80 -3.07
CA THR A 34 21.28 -0.42 -3.76
C THR A 34 21.08 -0.52 -5.27
N ASN A 35 20.36 0.43 -5.85
CA ASN A 35 20.05 0.47 -7.29
C ASN A 35 19.98 1.91 -7.81
N THR A 36 19.52 2.09 -9.06
CA THR A 36 19.36 3.40 -9.71
C THR A 36 18.54 4.40 -8.89
N ILE A 37 17.63 3.95 -8.03
CA ILE A 37 16.84 4.82 -7.18
C ILE A 37 17.74 5.50 -6.14
N LEU A 38 18.64 4.75 -5.54
CA LEU A 38 19.64 5.30 -4.61
C LEU A 38 20.53 6.35 -5.31
N ASP A 39 20.97 6.07 -6.54
CA ASP A 39 21.78 7.00 -7.32
C ASP A 39 21.01 8.29 -7.62
N VAL A 40 19.74 8.19 -8.02
CA VAL A 40 18.85 9.33 -8.29
C VAL A 40 18.64 10.17 -7.03
N LEU A 41 18.40 9.53 -5.87
CA LEU A 41 18.20 10.23 -4.61
C LEU A 41 19.48 10.95 -4.15
N ARG A 42 20.66 10.35 -4.34
CA ARG A 42 21.97 10.97 -4.03
C ARG A 42 22.29 12.16 -4.91
N GLN A 43 21.91 12.11 -6.19
CA GLN A 43 22.19 13.18 -7.14
C GLN A 43 21.23 14.37 -7.00
N ARG A 44 20.13 14.23 -6.24
CA ARG A 44 19.12 15.27 -6.11
C ARG A 44 19.63 16.40 -5.20
N PRO A 45 19.70 17.65 -5.68
CA PRO A 45 20.18 18.77 -4.87
C PRO A 45 19.36 18.93 -3.59
N GLY A 46 20.05 19.12 -2.46
CA GLY A 46 19.41 19.25 -1.15
C GLY A 46 18.88 17.95 -0.56
N TRP A 47 19.21 16.78 -1.13
CA TRP A 47 18.87 15.48 -0.55
C TRP A 47 20.10 14.84 0.08
N VAL A 48 19.97 14.40 1.32
CA VAL A 48 21.07 13.83 2.10
C VAL A 48 20.68 12.44 2.57
N GLU A 49 21.49 11.45 2.22
CA GLU A 49 21.31 10.08 2.68
C GLU A 49 21.65 9.98 4.17
N VAL A 50 20.73 9.43 4.96
CA VAL A 50 20.95 9.18 6.40
C VAL A 50 21.38 7.73 6.59
N LYS A 51 22.56 7.55 7.21
CA LYS A 51 23.06 6.24 7.63
C LYS A 51 22.78 6.07 9.13
N GLU A 52 21.92 5.09 9.46
CA GLU A 52 21.51 4.59 10.80
C GLU A 52 21.07 5.61 11.87
N ASP A 53 19.98 5.28 12.60
CA ASP A 53 19.38 5.97 13.76
C ASP A 53 19.08 7.48 13.68
N GLY A 54 19.41 8.14 12.58
CA GLY A 54 19.09 9.55 12.35
C GLY A 54 17.62 9.76 11.97
N GLU A 55 17.08 10.92 12.36
CA GLU A 55 15.81 11.43 11.83
C GLU A 55 15.84 11.50 10.30
N TRP A 56 14.71 11.17 9.69
CA TRP A 56 14.54 11.17 8.24
C TRP A 56 13.21 11.79 7.87
N ASP A 57 13.14 12.29 6.63
CA ASP A 57 11.96 12.94 6.06
C ASP A 57 11.31 12.05 4.99
N PHE A 58 12.11 11.24 4.28
CA PHE A 58 11.64 10.33 3.24
C PHE A 58 12.28 8.94 3.36
N ASN A 59 11.49 7.87 3.17
CA ASN A 59 11.99 6.50 3.11
C ASN A 59 11.52 5.81 1.82
N TRP A 60 12.49 5.49 0.97
CA TRP A 60 12.29 4.58 -0.14
C TRP A 60 12.55 3.14 0.34
N CYS A 61 11.49 2.39 0.57
CA CYS A 61 11.56 1.05 1.13
C CYS A 61 10.82 0.02 0.26
N ASP A 62 11.04 -1.25 0.54
CA ASP A 62 10.26 -2.33 -0.06
C ASP A 62 8.97 -2.63 0.72
N VAL A 63 8.12 -3.46 0.13
CA VAL A 63 6.83 -3.85 0.71
C VAL A 63 6.99 -4.68 2.00
N GLY A 64 8.10 -5.41 2.16
CA GLY A 64 8.42 -6.16 3.37
C GLY A 64 8.65 -5.23 4.56
N TRP A 65 9.51 -4.22 4.37
CA TRP A 65 9.76 -3.19 5.35
C TRP A 65 8.47 -2.46 5.75
N LEU A 66 7.63 -2.07 4.77
CA LEU A 66 6.36 -1.41 5.04
C LEU A 66 5.47 -2.26 5.96
N ARG A 67 5.32 -3.55 5.67
CA ARG A 67 4.50 -4.48 6.45
C ARG A 67 4.98 -4.60 7.89
N GLU A 68 6.30 -4.58 8.10
CA GLU A 68 6.91 -4.77 9.42
C GLU A 68 6.99 -3.50 10.26
N ASN A 69 7.02 -2.33 9.63
CA ASN A 69 7.28 -1.07 10.34
C ASN A 69 6.07 -0.14 10.38
N PHE A 70 5.23 -0.10 9.34
CA PHE A 70 4.18 0.92 9.23
C PHE A 70 3.13 0.84 10.35
N ASP A 71 2.80 -0.37 10.79
CA ASP A 71 1.83 -0.60 11.87
C ASP A 71 2.41 -0.48 13.28
N HIS A 72 3.72 -0.66 13.39
CA HIS A 72 4.41 -0.83 14.67
C HIS A 72 5.26 0.39 15.03
N THR A 73 5.41 1.34 14.12
CA THR A 73 6.24 2.54 14.28
C THR A 73 5.38 3.79 14.19
N TYR A 74 5.46 4.64 15.21
CA TYR A 74 4.91 5.99 15.12
C TYR A 74 5.73 6.80 14.11
N MET A 75 5.05 7.36 13.11
CA MET A 75 5.66 8.21 12.08
C MET A 75 5.19 9.64 12.29
N GLU A 76 6.15 10.58 12.30
CA GLU A 76 5.84 12.01 12.40
C GLU A 76 5.11 12.53 11.15
N GLU A 77 4.37 13.62 11.29
CA GLU A 77 3.54 14.17 10.21
C GLU A 77 4.35 14.59 8.97
N HIS A 78 5.62 14.99 9.13
CA HIS A 78 6.47 15.37 8.00
C HIS A 78 6.99 14.17 7.21
N VAL A 79 6.92 12.97 7.79
CA VAL A 79 7.51 11.76 7.22
C VAL A 79 6.74 11.32 5.98
N ARG A 80 7.46 10.91 4.94
CA ARG A 80 6.90 10.38 3.70
C ARG A 80 7.50 9.01 3.37
N ILE A 81 6.66 8.10 2.91
CA ILE A 81 7.05 6.74 2.48
C ILE A 81 6.55 6.52 1.05
N CYS A 82 7.31 5.78 0.25
CA CYS A 82 7.00 5.49 -1.16
C CYS A 82 5.82 4.52 -1.38
N HIS A 83 5.13 4.09 -0.33
CA HIS A 83 4.03 3.11 -0.42
C HIS A 83 2.80 3.56 0.36
N PHE A 84 1.62 3.30 -0.22
CA PHE A 84 0.37 3.37 0.51
C PHE A 84 0.14 2.09 1.32
N ARG A 85 -0.33 2.25 2.56
CA ARG A 85 -0.62 1.16 3.51
C ARG A 85 -1.44 0.02 2.89
N ASN A 86 -2.53 0.36 2.19
CA ASN A 86 -3.46 -0.61 1.61
C ASN A 86 -3.27 -0.79 0.10
N HIS A 87 -2.07 -0.56 -0.43
CA HIS A 87 -1.79 -0.68 -1.87
C HIS A 87 -2.20 -2.05 -2.46
N TYR A 88 -2.13 -3.10 -1.64
CA TYR A 88 -2.46 -4.47 -2.03
C TYR A 88 -3.92 -4.67 -2.47
N GLU A 89 -4.85 -3.78 -2.10
CA GLU A 89 -6.25 -3.80 -2.52
C GLU A 89 -6.43 -3.67 -4.05
N LEU A 90 -5.46 -3.03 -4.71
CA LEU A 90 -5.47 -2.81 -6.17
C LEU A 90 -4.33 -3.54 -6.89
N THR A 91 -3.22 -3.86 -6.20
CA THR A 91 -2.07 -4.52 -6.84
C THR A 91 -2.12 -6.05 -6.79
N ARG A 92 -2.94 -6.65 -5.91
CA ARG A 92 -3.16 -8.10 -5.89
C ARG A 92 -4.39 -8.45 -6.74
N LYS A 93 -4.26 -9.44 -7.63
CA LYS A 93 -5.32 -9.83 -8.57
C LYS A 93 -6.63 -10.21 -7.87
N ASN A 94 -6.56 -10.98 -6.78
CA ASN A 94 -7.74 -11.42 -6.02
C ASN A 94 -8.50 -10.24 -5.40
N LEU A 95 -7.80 -9.32 -4.76
CA LEU A 95 -8.41 -8.14 -4.16
C LEU A 95 -8.90 -7.15 -5.21
N LEU A 96 -8.14 -6.93 -6.29
CA LEU A 96 -8.54 -6.06 -7.39
C LEU A 96 -9.89 -6.52 -7.98
N VAL A 97 -10.02 -7.80 -8.33
CA VAL A 97 -11.26 -8.35 -8.89
C VAL A 97 -12.41 -8.26 -7.91
N LYS A 98 -12.19 -8.59 -6.63
CA LYS A 98 -13.21 -8.47 -5.57
C LYS A 98 -13.69 -7.02 -5.41
N ASN A 99 -12.78 -6.06 -5.41
CA ASN A 99 -13.08 -4.64 -5.25
C ASN A 99 -13.78 -4.06 -6.46
N LEU A 100 -13.36 -4.41 -7.68
CA LEU A 100 -14.04 -4.00 -8.91
C LEU A 100 -15.46 -4.57 -9.03
N LYS A 101 -15.65 -5.87 -8.71
CA LYS A 101 -16.98 -6.49 -8.64
C LYS A 101 -17.88 -5.78 -7.63
N ARG A 102 -17.35 -5.48 -6.43
CA ARG A 102 -18.06 -4.74 -5.38
C ARG A 102 -18.43 -3.33 -5.83
N HIS A 103 -17.49 -2.60 -6.42
CA HIS A 103 -17.69 -1.24 -6.90
C HIS A 103 -18.76 -1.18 -8.00
N ARG A 104 -18.71 -2.09 -8.98
CA ARG A 104 -19.74 -2.23 -10.02
C ARG A 104 -21.14 -2.47 -9.43
N LYS A 105 -21.24 -3.36 -8.42
CA LYS A 105 -22.51 -3.64 -7.73
C LYS A 105 -23.04 -2.40 -6.97
N THR A 106 -22.14 -1.64 -6.34
CA THR A 106 -22.51 -0.39 -5.67
C THR A 106 -23.03 0.65 -6.68
N LEU A 107 -22.32 0.85 -7.79
CA LEU A 107 -22.75 1.76 -8.85
C LEU A 107 -24.10 1.35 -9.46
N ASP A 108 -24.32 0.07 -9.70
CA ASP A 108 -25.59 -0.43 -10.24
C ASP A 108 -26.77 -0.10 -9.33
N ARG A 109 -26.57 -0.21 -8.02
CA ARG A 109 -27.58 0.12 -7.00
C ARG A 109 -27.81 1.63 -6.84
N GLU A 110 -26.76 2.44 -6.90
CA GLU A 110 -26.82 3.86 -6.51
C GLU A 110 -27.02 4.80 -7.70
N ALA A 111 -26.44 4.48 -8.86
CA ALA A 111 -26.42 5.32 -10.05
C ALA A 111 -26.98 4.61 -11.29
N GLY A 112 -27.34 3.32 -11.18
CA GLY A 112 -27.99 2.54 -12.23
C GLY A 112 -27.02 1.85 -13.20
N ARG A 113 -27.61 1.06 -14.10
CA ARG A 113 -26.86 0.16 -15.02
C ARG A 113 -25.91 0.89 -15.96
N LEU A 114 -26.26 2.10 -16.41
CA LEU A 114 -25.43 2.87 -17.35
C LEU A 114 -24.10 3.28 -16.70
N GLU A 115 -24.13 3.68 -15.44
CA GLU A 115 -22.91 4.03 -14.69
C GLU A 115 -22.11 2.77 -14.33
N ALA A 116 -22.78 1.67 -13.97
CA ALA A 116 -22.12 0.40 -13.71
C ALA A 116 -21.42 -0.19 -14.96
N ALA A 117 -21.94 0.06 -16.16
CA ALA A 117 -21.32 -0.37 -17.42
C ALA A 117 -19.95 0.28 -17.66
N LYS A 118 -19.63 1.42 -17.02
CA LYS A 118 -18.28 1.99 -17.05
C LYS A 118 -17.24 1.07 -16.41
N CYS A 119 -17.64 0.07 -15.62
CA CYS A 119 -16.76 -0.94 -15.08
C CYS A 119 -16.47 -2.10 -16.06
N ASP A 120 -16.98 -2.09 -17.29
CA ASP A 120 -16.76 -3.18 -18.25
C ASP A 120 -15.35 -3.14 -18.91
N PHE A 121 -14.42 -2.35 -18.35
CA PHE A 121 -13.01 -2.29 -18.77
C PHE A 121 -12.16 -3.47 -18.28
N PHE A 122 -12.65 -4.26 -17.31
CA PHE A 122 -11.94 -5.44 -16.82
C PHE A 122 -12.67 -6.72 -17.24
N PRO A 123 -11.94 -7.75 -17.68
CA PRO A 123 -12.55 -8.98 -18.17
C PRO A 123 -13.23 -9.76 -17.05
N ARG A 124 -14.23 -10.55 -17.44
CA ARG A 124 -14.91 -11.48 -16.52
C ARG A 124 -13.87 -12.40 -15.91
N THR A 125 -13.78 -12.36 -14.57
CA THR A 125 -12.76 -13.07 -13.82
C THR A 125 -13.40 -13.88 -12.69
N PHE A 126 -12.98 -15.14 -12.54
CA PHE A 126 -13.38 -16.02 -11.45
C PHE A 126 -12.18 -16.40 -10.59
N GLU A 127 -12.34 -16.35 -9.28
CA GLU A 127 -11.37 -16.83 -8.29
C GLU A 127 -11.67 -18.29 -7.94
N LEU A 128 -10.71 -19.18 -8.16
CA LEU A 128 -10.83 -20.60 -7.81
C LEU A 128 -10.07 -20.90 -6.52
N PRO A 129 -10.58 -21.80 -5.65
CA PRO A 129 -11.76 -22.65 -5.87
C PRO A 129 -13.11 -22.01 -5.50
N SER A 130 -13.13 -20.81 -4.91
CA SER A 130 -14.33 -20.17 -4.33
C SER A 130 -15.48 -19.96 -5.32
N GLU A 131 -15.18 -19.61 -6.57
CA GLU A 131 -16.16 -19.33 -7.63
C GLU A 131 -16.23 -20.43 -8.69
N TYR A 132 -15.79 -21.66 -8.39
CA TYR A 132 -15.73 -22.76 -9.35
C TYR A 132 -17.07 -23.05 -10.03
N HIS A 133 -18.16 -23.14 -9.27
CA HIS A 133 -19.48 -23.42 -9.84
C HIS A 133 -19.97 -22.30 -10.77
N LEU A 134 -19.73 -21.04 -10.40
CA LEU A 134 -20.05 -19.89 -11.25
C LEU A 134 -19.25 -19.90 -12.55
N PHE A 135 -17.95 -20.24 -12.46
CA PHE A 135 -17.11 -20.41 -13.65
C PHE A 135 -17.65 -21.51 -14.57
N VAL A 136 -18.01 -22.68 -14.03
CA VAL A 136 -18.52 -23.80 -14.83
C VAL A 136 -19.82 -23.44 -15.55
N GLU A 137 -20.74 -22.73 -14.88
CA GLU A 137 -21.97 -22.25 -15.51
C GLU A 137 -21.68 -21.28 -16.66
N GLU A 138 -20.76 -20.34 -16.44
CA GLU A 138 -20.39 -19.35 -17.46
C GLU A 138 -19.64 -19.98 -18.65
N PHE A 139 -18.75 -20.93 -18.37
CA PHE A 139 -18.00 -21.69 -19.37
C PHE A 139 -18.95 -22.45 -20.31
N LYS A 140 -20.00 -23.07 -19.76
CA LYS A 140 -21.02 -23.78 -20.56
C LYS A 140 -21.87 -22.82 -21.41
N ARG A 141 -22.09 -21.58 -20.96
CA ARG A 141 -22.87 -20.56 -21.68
C ARG A 141 -22.09 -19.90 -22.82
N SER A 142 -20.76 -19.99 -22.80
CA SER A 142 -19.87 -19.29 -23.73
C SER A 142 -19.00 -20.26 -24.55
N PRO A 143 -19.61 -21.11 -25.40
CA PRO A 143 -18.85 -22.05 -26.22
C PRO A 143 -17.97 -21.30 -27.22
N GLY A 144 -16.70 -21.69 -27.34
CA GLY A 144 -15.74 -21.11 -28.28
C GLY A 144 -14.89 -19.96 -27.72
N ASN A 145 -15.18 -19.47 -26.50
CA ASN A 145 -14.34 -18.44 -25.87
C ASN A 145 -13.05 -19.03 -25.30
N ILE A 146 -12.00 -18.20 -25.27
CA ILE A 146 -10.69 -18.57 -24.73
C ILE A 146 -10.58 -18.07 -23.29
N TRP A 147 -10.06 -18.93 -22.42
CA TRP A 147 -9.92 -18.66 -21.00
C TRP A 147 -8.46 -18.72 -20.57
N ILE A 148 -8.03 -17.72 -19.81
CA ILE A 148 -6.64 -17.63 -19.31
C ILE A 148 -6.63 -17.92 -17.81
N MET A 149 -5.92 -18.97 -17.41
CA MET A 149 -5.62 -19.25 -16.01
C MET A 149 -4.37 -18.51 -15.57
N LYS A 150 -4.45 -17.76 -14.47
CA LYS A 150 -3.31 -17.06 -13.86
C LYS A 150 -3.21 -17.39 -12.37
N PRO A 151 -2.00 -17.49 -11.81
CA PRO A 151 -1.84 -17.61 -10.37
C PRO A 151 -2.29 -16.31 -9.68
N GLY A 152 -2.99 -16.46 -8.55
CA GLY A 152 -3.47 -15.39 -7.67
C GLY A 152 -2.36 -14.81 -6.78
N SER A 153 -1.28 -15.55 -6.58
CA SER A 153 -0.06 -15.08 -5.92
C SER A 153 1.18 -15.79 -6.48
N ILE A 154 2.31 -15.09 -6.56
CA ILE A 154 3.61 -15.64 -6.99
C ILE A 154 4.33 -16.25 -5.77
N LYS A 155 3.62 -17.01 -4.92
CA LYS A 155 4.27 -17.73 -3.82
C LYS A 155 4.79 -19.07 -4.36
N PRO A 156 6.11 -19.34 -4.32
CA PRO A 156 6.69 -20.49 -5.00
C PRO A 156 6.32 -21.86 -4.41
N PHE A 157 5.66 -21.94 -3.24
CA PHE A 157 5.45 -23.22 -2.54
C PHE A 157 4.14 -23.32 -1.74
N GLN A 158 2.99 -23.01 -2.34
CA GLN A 158 1.69 -23.37 -1.76
C GLN A 158 0.81 -24.09 -2.80
N LEU A 159 0.56 -25.38 -2.53
CA LEU A 159 -0.28 -26.30 -3.31
C LEU A 159 -1.77 -25.88 -3.39
N HIS A 160 -2.17 -24.83 -2.69
CA HIS A 160 -3.49 -24.19 -2.78
C HIS A 160 -3.36 -22.82 -3.44
N THR A 161 -2.86 -22.78 -4.66
CA THR A 161 -2.72 -21.54 -5.41
C THR A 161 -4.11 -21.11 -5.88
N GLU A 162 -4.62 -19.98 -5.40
CA GLU A 162 -5.82 -19.35 -5.97
C GLU A 162 -5.58 -19.14 -7.47
N ILE A 163 -6.48 -19.61 -8.33
CA ILE A 163 -6.37 -19.44 -9.79
C ILE A 163 -7.41 -18.44 -10.24
N HIS A 164 -6.97 -17.47 -11.02
CA HIS A 164 -7.83 -16.53 -11.72
C HIS A 164 -8.11 -17.04 -13.12
N VAL A 165 -9.38 -17.25 -13.45
CA VAL A 165 -9.81 -17.60 -14.80
C VAL A 165 -10.40 -16.35 -15.45
N ILE A 166 -9.78 -15.90 -16.53
CA ILE A 166 -10.11 -14.65 -17.21
C ILE A 166 -10.67 -14.96 -18.60
N LEU A 167 -11.85 -14.41 -18.93
CA LEU A 167 -12.45 -14.49 -20.25
C LEU A 167 -11.78 -13.50 -21.22
N TYR A 168 -11.44 -13.97 -22.42
CA TYR A 168 -11.16 -13.12 -23.58
C TYR A 168 -12.32 -13.18 -24.57
#